data_AF-A0A972AJB5-F1
#
_entry.id   AF-A0A972AJB5-F1
#
_cell.length_a   1.000
_cell.length_b   1.000
_cell.length_c   1.000
_cell.angle_alpha   90.00
_cell.angle_beta   90.00
_cell.angle_gamma   90.00
#
_symmetry.space_group_name_H-M   'P 1'
#
loop_
_entity.id
_entity.type
_entity.pdbx_description
1 polymer ?
#
loop_
_entity_poly.entity_id
_entity_poly.type
_entity_poly.pdbx_seq_one_letter_code
_entity_poly.pdbx_strand_id
1 'polypeptide(L)'
;MFPLINEERFSVLYSSNPASRPNNPVNVYIDLLMLKDIFAQTDEEAIHSLYFDLRYQYALHTTSFEEQPVSKKSLSNFRRLVYRYYEEHGIDLSKKK
;
A
#
# COMPACT_ATOMS: atom_id res chain seq x y z
N MET A 1 -14.25 -4.29 1.56
CA MET A 1 -14.04 -5.00 2.85
C MET A 1 -12.56 -4.86 3.16
N PHE A 2 -12.21 -3.82 3.92
CA PHE A 2 -10.85 -3.67 4.45
C PHE A 2 -10.54 -4.85 5.36
N PRO A 3 -9.40 -5.54 5.20
CA PRO A 3 -8.84 -6.18 6.36
C PRO A 3 -8.48 -5.07 7.35
N LEU A 4 -8.88 -5.20 8.62
CA LEU A 4 -8.25 -4.45 9.71
C LEU A 4 -6.75 -4.82 9.74
N ILE A 5 -5.96 -4.17 8.90
CA ILE A 5 -4.50 -4.24 8.92
C ILE A 5 -4.08 -3.34 10.07
N ASN A 6 -3.38 -3.90 11.05
CA ASN A 6 -2.69 -3.08 12.03
C ASN A 6 -1.51 -2.38 11.33
N GLU A 7 -1.70 -1.11 10.96
CA GLU A 7 -0.70 -0.27 10.28
C GLU A 7 0.53 -0.01 11.16
N GLU A 8 0.41 -0.06 12.49
CA GLU A 8 1.55 0.14 13.39
C GLU A 8 2.68 -0.86 13.13
N ARG A 9 2.37 -2.05 12.62
CA ARG A 9 3.36 -3.06 12.25
C ARG A 9 4.30 -2.58 11.14
N PHE A 10 3.86 -1.65 10.30
CA PHE A 10 4.66 -1.07 9.22
C PHE A 10 5.43 0.18 9.67
N SER A 11 5.26 0.64 10.91
CA SER A 11 5.99 1.78 11.45
C SER A 11 7.51 1.60 11.41
N VAL A 12 7.97 0.35 11.51
CA VAL A 12 9.38 -0.06 11.40
C VAL A 12 10.01 0.25 10.04
N LEU A 13 9.19 0.44 8.99
CA LEU A 13 9.66 0.77 7.64
C LEU A 13 9.98 2.26 7.46
N TYR A 14 9.54 3.11 8.40
CA TYR A 14 9.61 4.56 8.30
C TYR A 14 10.50 5.15 9.39
N SER A 15 10.88 6.41 9.21
CA SER A 15 11.66 7.14 10.21
C SER A 15 10.92 7.22 11.56
N SER A 16 11.68 7.26 12.64
CA SER A 16 11.19 7.59 13.98
C SER A 16 10.69 9.02 14.08
N ASN A 17 11.15 9.93 13.20
CA ASN A 17 10.63 11.30 13.13
C ASN A 17 9.25 11.31 12.45
N PRO A 18 8.16 11.68 13.15
CA PRO A 18 6.82 11.70 12.57
C PRO A 18 6.70 12.68 11.38
N ALA A 19 7.46 13.78 11.40
CA ALA A 19 7.40 14.80 10.35
C ALA A 19 7.96 14.35 8.99
N SER A 20 8.67 13.22 8.93
CA SER A 20 9.22 12.66 7.69
C SER A 20 8.51 11.39 7.22
N ARG A 21 7.46 10.95 7.94
CA ARG A 21 6.68 9.79 7.54
C ARG A 21 5.79 10.14 6.34
N PRO A 22 5.65 9.24 5.35
CA PRO A 22 4.65 9.43 4.30
C PRO A 22 3.26 9.52 4.93
N ASN A 23 2.45 10.49 4.50
CA ASN A 23 1.06 10.63 4.95
C ASN A 23 0.11 9.60 4.30
N ASN A 24 0.65 8.72 3.45
CA ASN A 24 -0.15 7.79 2.68
C ASN A 24 -0.48 6.56 3.53
N PRO A 25 -1.77 6.19 3.61
CA PRO A 25 -2.22 5.14 4.50
C PRO A 25 -1.77 3.76 3.98
N VAL A 26 -1.23 2.92 4.88
CA VAL A 26 -0.56 1.66 4.47
C VAL A 26 -1.56 0.65 3.93
N ASN A 27 -2.78 0.66 4.45
CA ASN A 27 -3.88 -0.16 3.96
C ASN A 27 -4.08 -0.03 2.43
N VAL A 28 -4.02 1.18 1.88
CA VAL A 28 -4.21 1.40 0.43
C VAL A 28 -3.10 0.73 -0.38
N TYR A 29 -1.86 0.74 0.09
CA TYR A 29 -0.77 0.04 -0.61
C TYR A 29 -0.98 -1.48 -0.63
N ILE A 30 -1.32 -2.06 0.52
CA ILE A 30 -1.53 -3.51 0.64
C ILE A 30 -2.74 -3.95 -0.18
N ASP A 31 -3.85 -3.24 -0.05
CA ASP A 31 -5.09 -3.59 -0.75
C ASP A 31 -4.95 -3.39 -2.27
N LEU A 32 -4.24 -2.35 -2.72
CA LEU A 32 -3.95 -2.18 -4.14
C LEU A 32 -3.10 -3.35 -4.69
N LEU A 33 -2.12 -3.83 -3.91
CA LEU A 33 -1.34 -5.02 -4.29
C LEU A 33 -2.19 -6.28 -4.31
N MET A 34 -3.13 -6.44 -3.37
CA MET A 34 -4.08 -7.56 -3.38
C MET A 34 -4.99 -7.51 -4.62
N LEU A 35 -5.57 -6.34 -4.93
CA LEU A 35 -6.43 -6.18 -6.10
C LEU A 35 -5.66 -6.44 -7.39
N LYS A 36 -4.44 -5.90 -7.50
CA LYS A 36 -3.53 -6.17 -8.62
C LYS A 36 -3.36 -7.69 -8.82
N ASP A 37 -3.07 -8.43 -7.76
CA ASP A 37 -2.85 -9.88 -7.84
C ASP A 37 -4.15 -10.64 -8.16
N ILE A 38 -5.29 -10.24 -7.59
CA ILE A 38 -6.62 -10.83 -7.86
C ILE A 38 -7.00 -10.67 -9.34
N PHE A 39 -6.71 -9.52 -9.92
CA PHE A 39 -7.04 -9.21 -11.32
C PHE A 39 -5.88 -9.51 -12.29
N ALA A 40 -4.79 -10.12 -11.81
CA ALA A 40 -3.60 -10.45 -12.59
C ALA A 40 -3.04 -9.27 -13.39
N GLN A 41 -3.01 -8.09 -12.76
CA GLN A 41 -2.58 -6.84 -13.37
C GLN A 41 -1.09 -6.56 -13.16
N THR A 42 -0.52 -5.76 -14.05
CA THR A 42 0.76 -5.08 -13.83
C THR A 42 0.61 -3.94 -12.81
N ASP A 43 1.73 -3.48 -12.25
CA ASP A 43 1.74 -2.33 -11.34
C ASP A 43 1.19 -1.07 -12.05
N GLU A 44 1.48 -0.91 -13.35
CA GLU A 44 0.95 0.17 -14.19
C GLU A 44 -0.57 0.09 -14.35
N GLU A 45 -1.11 -1.09 -14.67
CA GLU A 45 -2.55 -1.29 -14.83
C GLU A 45 -3.31 -1.07 -13.52
N ALA A 46 -2.80 -1.58 -12.40
CA ALA A 46 -3.43 -1.38 -11.10
C ALA A 46 -3.44 0.10 -10.68
N ILE A 47 -2.34 0.82 -10.92
CA ILE A 47 -2.26 2.27 -10.71
C ILE A 47 -3.25 2.98 -11.65
N HIS A 48 -3.29 2.63 -12.93
CA HIS A 48 -4.24 3.20 -13.86
C HIS A 48 -5.69 2.97 -13.41
N SER A 49 -6.03 1.75 -12.95
CA SER A 49 -7.33 1.45 -12.36
C SER A 49 -7.63 2.28 -11.12
N LEU A 50 -6.66 2.50 -10.22
CA LEU A 50 -6.83 3.41 -9.08
C LEU A 50 -7.21 4.84 -9.53
N TYR A 51 -6.55 5.37 -10.55
CA TYR A 51 -6.80 6.73 -11.03
C TYR A 51 -8.11 6.88 -11.82
N PHE A 52 -8.50 5.86 -12.59
CA PHE A 52 -9.56 6.00 -13.59
C PHE A 52 -10.77 5.06 -13.42
N ASP A 53 -10.74 4.13 -12.46
CA ASP A 53 -11.87 3.25 -12.16
C ASP A 53 -12.44 3.55 -10.75
N LEU A 54 -13.66 4.08 -10.71
CA LEU A 54 -14.36 4.39 -9.46
C LEU A 54 -14.54 3.16 -8.57
N ARG A 55 -14.61 1.95 -9.14
CA ARG A 55 -14.73 0.71 -8.36
C ARG A 55 -13.47 0.41 -7.56
N TYR A 56 -12.29 0.75 -8.10
CA TYR A 56 -11.02 0.65 -7.39
C TYR A 56 -10.97 1.66 -6.25
N GLN A 57 -11.36 2.92 -6.52
CA GLN A 57 -11.39 3.95 -5.48
C GLN A 57 -12.38 3.62 -4.36
N TYR A 58 -13.54 3.05 -4.70
CA TYR A 58 -14.51 2.60 -3.71
C TYR A 58 -13.97 1.43 -2.89
N ALA A 59 -13.37 0.43 -3.55
CA ALA A 59 -12.79 -0.73 -2.88
C ALA A 59 -11.64 -0.36 -1.93
N LEU A 60 -10.84 0.64 -2.31
CA LEU A 60 -9.70 1.16 -1.55
C LEU A 60 -10.08 2.31 -0.62
N HIS A 61 -11.35 2.72 -0.62
CA HIS A 61 -11.89 3.86 0.13
C HIS A 61 -11.09 5.16 -0.08
N THR A 62 -10.67 5.41 -1.31
CA THR A 62 -9.93 6.62 -1.70
C THR A 62 -10.82 7.67 -2.36
N THR A 63 -12.14 7.47 -2.42
CA THR A 63 -13.08 8.40 -3.06
C THR A 63 -13.19 9.76 -2.36
N SER A 64 -12.82 9.85 -1.08
CA SER A 64 -12.85 11.09 -0.31
C SER A 64 -11.56 11.91 -0.40
N PHE A 65 -10.53 11.40 -1.06
CA PHE A 65 -9.26 12.11 -1.22
C PHE A 65 -9.34 13.08 -2.39
N GLU A 66 -8.78 14.28 -2.23
CA GLU A 66 -8.64 15.24 -3.33
C GLU A 66 -7.75 14.68 -4.45
N GLU A 67 -6.70 13.95 -4.09
CA GLU A 67 -5.80 13.25 -5.00
C GLU A 67 -5.55 11.82 -4.51
N GLN A 68 -5.36 10.88 -5.45
CA GLN A 68 -5.10 9.49 -5.09
C GLN A 68 -3.76 9.37 -4.33
N PRO A 69 -3.75 8.74 -3.14
CA PRO A 69 -2.59 8.76 -2.24
C PRO A 69 -1.43 7.87 -2.72
N VAL A 70 -1.62 7.08 -3.77
CA VAL A 70 -0.62 6.13 -4.25
C VAL A 70 -0.19 6.45 -5.68
N SER A 71 1.10 6.72 -5.84
CA SER A 71 1.79 6.75 -7.13
C SER A 71 2.61 5.50 -7.36
N LYS A 72 2.91 5.18 -8.63
CA LYS A 72 3.81 4.07 -9.02
C LYS A 72 5.13 4.08 -8.22
N LYS A 73 5.79 5.24 -8.10
CA LYS A 73 7.04 5.39 -7.35
C LYS A 73 6.85 5.04 -5.87
N SER A 74 5.77 5.52 -5.26
CA SER A 74 5.49 5.23 -3.84
C SER A 74 5.17 3.76 -3.59
N LEU A 75 4.43 3.11 -4.50
CA LEU A 75 4.13 1.68 -4.46
C LEU A 75 5.40 0.83 -4.58
N SER A 76 6.27 1.13 -5.54
CA SER A 76 7.56 0.44 -5.69
C SER A 76 8.47 0.64 -4.48
N ASN A 77 8.52 1.85 -3.92
CA ASN A 77 9.28 2.12 -2.70
C ASN A 77 8.75 1.31 -1.51
N PHE A 78 7.43 1.29 -1.31
CA PHE A 78 6.80 0.50 -0.25
C PHE A 78 7.15 -0.98 -0.36
N ARG A 79 7.00 -1.59 -1.54
CA ARG A 79 7.39 -2.99 -1.80
C ARG A 79 8.85 -3.25 -1.44
N ARG A 80 9.76 -2.36 -1.86
CA ARG A 80 11.19 -2.49 -1.56
C ARG A 80 11.47 -2.43 -0.05
N LEU A 81 10.79 -1.56 0.69
CA LEU A 81 10.95 -1.47 2.14
C LEU A 81 10.47 -2.73 2.86
N VAL A 82 9.28 -3.24 2.49
CA VAL A 82 8.74 -4.50 3.03
C VAL A 82 9.68 -5.67 2.75
N TYR A 83 10.15 -5.78 1.51
CA TYR A 83 11.05 -6.86 1.09
C TYR A 83 12.39 -6.82 1.84
N ARG A 84 13.01 -5.64 1.94
CA ARG A 84 14.27 -5.46 2.68
C ARG A 84 14.11 -5.85 4.15
N TYR A 85 13.01 -5.44 4.78
CA TYR A 85 12.73 -5.82 6.18
C TYR A 85 12.58 -7.33 6.34
N TYR A 86 11.93 -8.00 5.39
CA TYR A 86 11.83 -9.46 5.36
C TYR A 86 13.20 -10.13 5.23
N GLU A 87 14.09 -9.63 4.36
CA GLU A 87 15.45 -10.17 4.21
C GLU A 87 16.31 -9.99 5.48
N GLU A 88 16.19 -8.84 6.15
CA GLU A 88 16.98 -8.50 7.34
C GLU A 88 16.50 -9.23 8.61
N HIS A 89 15.19 -9.46 8.75
CA HIS A 89 14.59 -9.95 9.99
C HIS A 89 13.87 -11.31 9.87
N GLY A 90 13.63 -11.79 8.65
CA GLY A 90 12.84 -13.01 8.40
C GLY A 90 11.35 -12.87 8.74
N ILE A 91 10.86 -11.64 8.97
CA ILE A 91 9.48 -11.35 9.36
C ILE A 91 8.73 -10.76 8.18
N ASP A 92 7.66 -11.46 7.76
CA ASP A 92 6.76 -10.97 6.73
C ASP A 92 5.69 -10.05 7.34
N LEU A 93 5.83 -8.74 7.11
CA LEU A 93 4.90 -7.72 7.60
C LEU A 93 3.53 -7.78 6.93
N SER A 94 3.44 -8.36 5.73
CA SER A 94 2.19 -8.45 4.96
C SER A 94 1.25 -9.53 5.51
N LYS A 95 1.80 -10.55 6.17
CA LYS A 95 1.01 -11.63 6.77
C LYS A 95 0.36 -11.18 8.07
N LYS A 96 -0.92 -11.54 8.25
CA LYS A 96 -1.53 -11.56 9.58
C LYS A 96 -0.96 -12.76 10.34
N LYS A 97 -0.46 -12.53 11.56
CA LYS A 97 -0.27 -13.61 12.53
C LYS A 97 -1.63 -14.05 13.05
#